data_AF-A0A1J8QK00-F1
#
_entry.id   AF-A0A1J8QK00-F1
#
_cell.length_a   1.000
_cell.length_b   1.000
_cell.length_c   1.000
_cell.angle_alpha   90.00
_cell.angle_beta   90.00
_cell.angle_gamma   90.00
#
_symmetry.space_group_name_H-M   'P 1'
#
loop_
_entity.id
_entity.type
_entity.pdbx_description
1 polymer ?
#
loop_
_entity_poly.entity_id
_entity_poly.type
_entity_poly.pdbx_seq_one_letter_code
_entity_poly.pdbx_strand_id
1 'polypeptide(L)'
;MPLPWEKFDDIPAYFKESILASEAEWSTHKKLIDFSARPGGFRRAMVPNLPYFMVQFDYKGEKGYGHVIEGTGESAAAGEEDGALDEGEKGGGEFPRYFAGEIIGNVLDLEPRQWMRPRRIDYRHSKDRIQRLKKKYEQYDWTGMIGQS
;
A
#
# COMPACT_ATOMS: atom_id res chain seq x y z
N MET A 1 4.48 -5.61 -5.98
CA MET A 1 3.40 -6.50 -6.43
C MET A 1 3.56 -6.66 -7.94
N PRO A 2 3.73 -7.88 -8.49
CA PRO A 2 3.92 -8.04 -9.93
C PRO A 2 2.62 -7.79 -10.70
N LEU A 3 2.67 -6.88 -11.67
CA LEU A 3 1.55 -6.54 -12.55
C LEU A 3 1.90 -6.84 -14.01
N PRO A 4 0.92 -7.16 -14.87
CA PRO A 4 1.13 -7.17 -16.32
C PRO A 4 1.63 -5.81 -16.80
N TRP A 5 2.57 -5.81 -17.75
CA TRP A 5 3.21 -4.57 -18.21
C TRP A 5 2.21 -3.58 -18.80
N GLU A 6 1.21 -4.08 -19.52
CA GLU A 6 0.13 -3.28 -20.12
C GLU A 6 -0.67 -2.48 -19.09
N LYS A 7 -0.82 -3.00 -17.86
CA LYS A 7 -1.55 -2.31 -16.79
C LYS A 7 -0.65 -1.36 -16.00
N PHE A 8 0.66 -1.60 -16.01
CA PHE A 8 1.62 -0.87 -15.18
C PHE A 8 1.63 0.64 -15.50
N ASP A 9 1.49 1.00 -16.76
CA ASP A 9 1.51 2.40 -17.21
C ASP A 9 0.31 3.20 -16.70
N ASP A 10 -0.83 2.55 -16.47
CA ASP A 10 -2.06 3.19 -16.00
C ASP A 10 -2.14 3.31 -14.47
N ILE A 11 -1.45 2.43 -13.73
CA ILE A 11 -1.50 2.34 -12.27
C ILE A 11 -1.28 3.70 -11.57
N PRO A 12 -0.30 4.54 -11.96
CA PRO A 12 -0.10 5.83 -11.31
C PRO A 12 -1.34 6.72 -11.38
N ALA A 13 -2.06 6.74 -12.50
CA ALA A 13 -3.27 7.54 -12.65
C ALA A 13 -4.37 7.07 -11.68
N TYR A 14 -4.62 5.75 -11.62
CA TYR A 14 -5.59 5.17 -10.70
C TYR A 14 -5.28 5.49 -9.23
N PHE A 15 -4.02 5.33 -8.79
CA PHE A 15 -3.66 5.69 -7.41
C PHE A 15 -3.81 7.19 -7.13
N LYS A 16 -3.43 8.04 -8.10
CA LYS A 16 -3.57 9.48 -7.96
C LYS A 16 -5.03 9.90 -7.78
N GLU A 17 -5.92 9.38 -8.63
CA GLU A 17 -7.36 9.67 -8.57
C GLU A 17 -7.97 9.16 -7.26
N SER A 18 -7.69 7.92 -6.89
CA SER A 18 -8.23 7.33 -5.66
C SER A 18 -7.75 8.06 -4.40
N ILE A 19 -6.50 8.54 -4.35
CA ILE A 19 -5.99 9.32 -3.20
C ILE A 19 -6.66 10.69 -3.11
N LEU A 20 -6.91 11.34 -4.26
CA LEU A 20 -7.58 12.64 -4.28
C LEU A 20 -9.07 12.50 -3.90
N ALA A 21 -9.69 11.39 -4.28
CA ALA A 21 -11.07 11.05 -3.92
C ALA A 21 -11.22 10.51 -2.49
N SER A 22 -10.13 10.02 -1.86
CA SER A 22 -10.18 9.52 -0.50
C SER A 22 -10.17 10.64 0.56
N GLU A 23 -10.73 10.31 1.72
CA GLU A 23 -10.83 11.14 2.93
C GLU A 23 -11.59 12.46 2.77
N ALA A 24 -11.90 13.08 3.91
CA ALA A 24 -12.64 14.34 3.96
C ALA A 24 -11.90 15.46 3.22
N GLU A 25 -12.66 16.39 2.66
CA GLU A 25 -12.12 17.55 1.94
C GLU A 25 -11.35 18.52 2.86
N TRP A 26 -11.47 18.32 4.18
CA TRP A 26 -10.87 19.16 5.22
C TRP A 26 -9.75 18.41 5.96
N SER A 27 -8.61 18.24 5.28
CA SER A 27 -7.38 17.68 5.86
C SER A 27 -6.35 18.79 6.12
N THR A 28 -5.55 18.66 7.18
CA THR A 28 -4.46 19.63 7.47
C THR A 28 -3.28 19.41 6.52
N HIS A 29 -3.00 18.17 6.17
CA HIS A 29 -1.94 17.79 5.24
C HIS A 29 -2.45 17.75 3.79
N LYS A 30 -1.53 17.88 2.84
CA LYS A 30 -1.86 17.69 1.42
C LYS A 30 -2.31 16.25 1.20
N LYS A 31 -3.50 16.08 0.60
CA LYS A 31 -4.02 14.75 0.24
C LYS A 31 -3.02 13.93 -0.58
N LEU A 32 -2.40 14.51 -1.60
CA LEU A 32 -1.43 13.82 -2.42
C LEU A 32 -0.06 14.48 -2.36
N ILE A 33 0.94 13.69 -1.98
CA ILE A 33 2.35 14.05 -1.97
C ILE A 33 3.04 13.30 -3.11
N ASP A 34 3.47 14.02 -4.14
CA ASP A 34 4.20 13.45 -5.27
C ASP A 34 5.71 13.40 -4.94
N PHE A 35 6.29 12.19 -4.95
CA PHE A 35 7.71 11.98 -4.64
C PHE A 35 8.65 12.52 -5.73
N SER A 36 8.13 12.74 -6.93
CA SER A 36 8.91 13.29 -8.06
C SER A 36 8.97 14.81 -8.05
N ALA A 37 8.12 15.48 -7.26
CA ALA A 37 8.04 16.94 -7.21
C ALA A 37 9.30 17.61 -6.65
N ARG A 38 10.09 16.88 -5.83
CA ARG A 38 11.33 17.39 -5.23
C ARG A 38 12.41 16.30 -5.13
N PRO A 39 13.70 16.64 -5.26
CA PRO A 39 14.79 15.68 -5.05
C PRO A 39 14.79 15.09 -3.65
N GLY A 40 14.96 13.77 -3.56
CA GLY A 40 15.00 13.02 -2.30
C GLY A 40 13.87 12.01 -2.12
N GLY A 41 12.89 12.00 -3.04
CA GLY A 41 11.86 10.96 -3.12
C GLY A 41 11.06 10.79 -1.84
N PHE A 42 10.54 9.56 -1.63
CA PHE A 42 9.76 9.17 -0.46
C PHE A 42 10.38 9.61 0.87
N ARG A 43 11.67 9.33 1.08
CA ARG A 43 12.36 9.56 2.37
C ARG A 43 12.41 11.03 2.78
N ARG A 44 12.41 11.95 1.80
CA ARG A 44 12.41 13.39 2.07
C ARG A 44 11.01 13.99 2.01
N ALA A 45 10.08 13.32 1.33
CA ALA A 45 8.71 13.78 1.17
C ALA A 45 7.84 13.46 2.40
N MET A 46 8.13 12.37 3.12
CA MET A 46 7.30 11.87 4.24
C MET A 46 7.98 12.05 5.60
N VAL A 47 7.17 12.15 6.66
CA VAL A 47 7.63 12.28 8.06
C VAL A 47 7.48 10.93 8.77
N PRO A 48 8.48 10.48 9.56
CA PRO A 48 8.46 9.14 10.16
C PRO A 48 7.43 8.93 11.27
N ASN A 49 6.96 10.00 11.93
CA ASN A 49 6.14 9.90 13.15
C ASN A 49 4.63 10.05 12.91
N LEU A 50 4.19 10.07 11.65
CA LEU A 50 2.77 10.14 11.29
C LEU A 50 2.38 8.87 10.52
N PRO A 51 1.14 8.37 10.68
CA PRO A 51 0.65 7.30 9.83
C PRO A 51 0.52 7.79 8.39
N TYR A 52 0.94 6.97 7.43
CA TYR A 52 0.83 7.30 6.01
C TYR A 52 0.61 6.06 5.16
N PHE A 53 -0.05 6.28 4.02
CA PHE A 53 -0.03 5.39 2.88
C PHE A 53 1.06 5.83 1.91
N MET A 54 1.80 4.88 1.33
CA MET A 54 2.70 5.16 0.22
C MET A 54 2.62 4.09 -0.87
N VAL A 55 2.80 4.53 -2.12
CA VAL A 55 2.96 3.67 -3.29
C VAL A 55 4.15 4.16 -4.11
N GLN A 56 4.96 3.24 -4.59
CA GLN A 56 6.19 3.51 -5.34
C GLN A 56 6.21 2.68 -6.63
N PHE A 57 6.67 3.30 -7.73
CA PHE A 57 6.68 2.73 -9.08
C PHE A 57 8.10 2.51 -9.63
N ASP A 58 9.14 3.00 -8.94
CA ASP A 58 10.53 2.80 -9.32
C ASP A 58 11.32 2.04 -8.24
N TYR A 59 12.62 1.81 -8.43
CA TYR A 59 13.48 1.19 -7.41
C TYR A 59 14.16 2.21 -6.49
N LYS A 60 14.23 3.49 -6.89
CA LYS A 60 14.91 4.54 -6.12
C LYS A 60 14.01 5.22 -5.09
N GLY A 61 12.69 5.12 -5.24
CA GLY A 61 11.73 5.82 -4.39
C GLY A 61 11.49 7.26 -4.82
N GLU A 62 11.86 7.61 -6.05
CA GLU A 62 11.66 8.95 -6.61
C GLU A 62 10.32 9.06 -7.36
N LYS A 63 9.74 7.93 -7.78
CA LYS A 63 8.44 7.90 -8.46
C LYS A 63 7.41 7.21 -7.58
N GLY A 64 6.42 7.96 -7.11
CA GLY A 64 5.39 7.44 -6.23
C GLY A 64 4.54 8.52 -5.61
N TYR A 65 3.56 8.09 -4.85
CA TYR A 65 2.65 8.95 -4.11
C TYR A 65 2.66 8.60 -2.63
N GLY A 66 2.53 9.63 -1.81
CA GLY A 66 2.30 9.53 -0.38
C GLY A 66 1.00 10.23 0.01
N HIS A 67 0.39 9.73 1.08
CA HIS A 67 -0.79 10.31 1.68
C HIS A 67 -0.65 10.17 3.20
N VAL A 68 -0.70 11.28 3.93
CA VAL A 68 -0.72 11.27 5.40
C VAL A 68 -2.14 10.93 5.81
N ILE A 69 -2.29 9.87 6.60
CA ILE A 69 -3.60 9.39 7.05
C ILE A 69 -4.02 10.21 8.26
N GLU A 70 -5.16 10.91 8.14
CA GLU A 70 -5.71 11.73 9.22
C GLU A 70 -7.06 11.15 9.67
N GLY A 71 -7.08 10.54 10.86
CA GLY A 71 -8.31 9.99 11.42
C GLY A 71 -8.06 9.29 12.74
N THR A 72 -8.97 9.44 13.70
CA THR A 72 -8.94 8.75 14.99
C THR A 72 -9.59 7.39 14.85
N GLY A 73 -8.86 6.44 14.28
CA GLY A 73 -9.19 5.03 14.41
C GLY A 73 -8.43 4.45 15.59
N GLU A 74 -9.08 4.32 16.74
CA GLU A 74 -8.74 3.31 17.74
C GLU A 74 -8.90 1.91 17.13
N SER A 75 -8.09 1.56 16.12
CA SER A 75 -8.19 0.31 15.38
C SER A 75 -6.86 -0.13 14.76
N ALA A 76 -5.81 0.70 14.81
CA ALA A 76 -4.46 0.27 14.45
C ALA A 76 -3.85 -0.71 15.47
N ALA A 77 -4.45 -0.90 16.66
CA ALA A 77 -3.90 -1.69 17.76
C ALA A 77 -4.83 -2.76 18.39
N ALA A 78 -6.09 -2.91 17.99
CA ALA A 78 -6.98 -3.90 18.62
C ALA A 78 -7.58 -4.85 17.58
N GLY A 79 -7.30 -6.14 17.74
CA GLY A 79 -8.11 -7.19 17.14
C GLY A 79 -9.55 -7.09 17.64
N GLU A 80 -10.48 -7.43 16.76
CA GLU A 80 -11.89 -7.75 17.02
C GLU A 80 -12.36 -7.59 18.48
N GLU A 81 -12.99 -6.45 18.81
CA GLU A 81 -14.20 -6.46 19.65
C GLU A 81 -14.92 -5.10 19.59
N ASP A 82 -16.24 -5.22 19.45
CA ASP A 82 -17.29 -4.30 19.84
C ASP A 82 -17.61 -3.02 19.04
N GLY A 83 -18.87 -2.93 18.65
CA GLY A 83 -19.46 -1.82 17.91
C GLY A 83 -19.90 -0.70 18.85
N ALA A 84 -19.00 0.24 19.12
CA ALA A 84 -19.35 1.50 19.75
C ALA A 84 -19.44 2.61 18.68
N LEU A 85 -20.65 3.17 18.52
CA LEU A 85 -20.84 4.47 17.88
C LEU A 85 -20.09 5.52 18.71
N ASP A 86 -19.17 6.25 18.09
CA ASP A 86 -18.72 7.56 18.59
C ASP A 86 -18.93 8.61 17.50
N GLU A 87 -20.10 9.25 17.53
CA GLU A 87 -20.36 10.50 16.83
C GLU A 87 -19.65 11.63 17.58
N GLY A 88 -18.40 11.90 17.21
CA GLY A 88 -17.60 13.00 17.78
C GLY A 88 -16.91 13.86 16.71
N GLU A 89 -17.59 14.92 16.28
CA GLU A 89 -17.11 16.26 15.85
C GLU A 89 -15.66 16.50 15.32
N LYS A 90 -15.03 15.54 14.63
CA LYS A 90 -13.87 15.78 13.75
C LYS A 90 -14.08 15.01 12.47
N GLY A 91 -14.47 15.71 11.41
CA GLY A 91 -14.83 15.15 10.11
C GLY A 91 -13.65 14.53 9.35
N GLY A 92 -13.07 13.44 9.86
CA GLY A 92 -12.14 12.58 9.14
C GLY A 92 -12.70 11.17 9.12
N GLY A 93 -13.25 10.72 7.99
CA GLY A 93 -13.61 9.31 7.81
C GLY A 93 -12.37 8.40 7.89
N GLU A 94 -12.57 7.12 8.22
CA GLU A 94 -11.48 6.15 8.33
C GLU A 94 -10.85 5.87 6.95
N PHE A 95 -9.50 5.88 6.87
CA PHE A 95 -8.79 5.48 5.66
C PHE A 95 -8.99 3.98 5.40
N PRO A 96 -9.41 3.55 4.18
CA PRO A 96 -9.73 2.15 3.93
C PRO A 96 -8.54 1.21 4.15
N ARG A 97 -8.70 0.22 5.02
CA ARG A 97 -7.65 -0.78 5.32
C ARG A 97 -7.12 -1.52 4.09
N TYR A 98 -7.96 -1.72 3.08
CA TYR A 98 -7.62 -2.43 1.84
C TYR A 98 -7.46 -1.49 0.65
N PHE A 99 -7.23 -0.19 0.86
CA PHE A 99 -7.18 0.84 -0.18
C PHE A 99 -6.38 0.44 -1.44
N ALA A 100 -5.11 0.02 -1.27
CA ALA A 100 -4.30 -0.42 -2.41
C ALA A 100 -4.82 -1.71 -3.06
N GLY A 101 -5.39 -2.63 -2.27
CA GLY A 101 -5.96 -3.88 -2.77
C GLY A 101 -7.20 -3.66 -3.62
N GLU A 102 -8.04 -2.69 -3.24
CA GLU A 102 -9.21 -2.27 -4.01
C GLU A 102 -8.81 -1.69 -5.36
N ILE A 103 -7.87 -0.75 -5.38
CA ILE A 103 -7.38 -0.12 -6.62
C ILE A 103 -6.81 -1.17 -7.56
N ILE A 104 -5.91 -2.02 -7.06
CA ILE A 104 -5.28 -3.07 -7.85
C ILE A 104 -6.29 -4.13 -8.29
N GLY A 105 -7.21 -4.52 -7.41
CA GLY A 105 -8.27 -5.48 -7.71
C GLY A 105 -9.17 -5.00 -8.84
N ASN A 106 -9.55 -3.73 -8.82
CA ASN A 106 -10.34 -3.11 -9.88
C ASN A 106 -9.57 -3.04 -11.20
N VAL A 107 -8.30 -2.65 -11.19
CA VAL A 107 -7.47 -2.58 -12.42
C VAL A 107 -7.26 -3.94 -13.08
N LEU A 108 -7.25 -5.00 -12.27
CA LEU A 108 -7.08 -6.39 -12.69
C LEU A 108 -8.39 -7.17 -12.86
N ASP A 109 -9.55 -6.52 -12.70
CA ASP A 109 -10.88 -7.15 -12.73
C ASP A 109 -11.01 -8.38 -11.81
N LEU A 110 -10.45 -8.30 -10.60
CA LEU A 110 -10.46 -9.38 -9.61
C LEU A 110 -11.68 -9.31 -8.70
N GLU A 111 -12.24 -10.48 -8.37
CA GLU A 111 -13.34 -10.59 -7.41
C GLU A 111 -12.91 -10.05 -6.02
N PRO A 112 -13.75 -9.25 -5.33
CA PRO A 112 -13.45 -8.68 -4.02
C PRO A 112 -12.90 -9.67 -2.99
N ARG A 113 -13.35 -10.92 -3.01
CA ARG A 113 -12.89 -11.98 -2.10
C ARG A 113 -11.39 -12.29 -2.21
N GLN A 114 -10.73 -11.91 -3.31
CA GLN A 114 -9.31 -12.14 -3.51
C GLN A 114 -8.43 -11.11 -2.78
N TRP A 115 -8.93 -9.90 -2.55
CA TRP A 115 -8.17 -8.80 -1.95
C TRP A 115 -8.79 -8.26 -0.64
N MET A 116 -10.09 -8.45 -0.42
CA MET A 116 -10.76 -8.17 0.86
C MET A 116 -10.62 -9.35 1.81
N ARG A 117 -10.13 -9.09 3.03
CA ARG A 117 -10.01 -10.09 4.12
C ARG A 117 -9.42 -11.43 3.63
N PRO A 118 -8.23 -11.41 2.98
CA PRO A 118 -7.65 -12.62 2.40
C PRO A 118 -7.46 -13.69 3.48
N ARG A 119 -7.81 -14.93 3.17
CA ARG A 119 -7.66 -16.06 4.10
C ARG A 119 -6.18 -16.28 4.41
N ARG A 120 -5.87 -16.55 5.68
CA ARG A 120 -4.53 -17.03 6.08
C ARG A 120 -4.25 -18.37 5.38
N ILE A 121 -3.19 -18.40 4.58
CA ILE A 121 -2.75 -19.61 3.87
C ILE A 121 -1.74 -20.33 4.77
N ASP A 122 -1.95 -21.63 5.02
CA ASP A 122 -0.95 -22.45 5.71
C ASP A 122 0.31 -22.57 4.84
N TYR A 123 1.44 -22.17 5.40
CA TYR A 123 2.76 -22.25 4.77
C TYR A 123 3.09 -23.67 4.31
N ARG A 124 2.65 -24.70 5.05
CA ARG A 124 2.92 -26.11 4.74
C ARG A 124 2.36 -26.53 3.39
N HIS A 125 1.25 -25.93 2.97
CA HIS A 125 0.60 -26.21 1.67
C HIS A 125 1.18 -25.39 0.51
N SER A 126 2.09 -24.45 0.79
CA SER A 126 2.68 -23.56 -0.22
C SER A 126 4.11 -23.94 -0.64
N LYS A 127 4.64 -25.09 -0.19
CA LYS A 127 6.03 -25.50 -0.45
C LYS A 127 6.38 -25.43 -1.94
N ASP A 128 5.56 -25.99 -2.81
CA ASP A 128 5.83 -26.02 -4.24
C ASP A 128 5.81 -24.61 -4.86
N ARG A 129 4.88 -23.75 -4.41
CA ARG A 129 4.80 -22.35 -4.87
C ARG A 129 6.06 -21.58 -4.50
N ILE A 130 6.54 -21.76 -3.27
CA ILE A 130 7.77 -21.14 -2.76
C ILE A 130 8.99 -21.65 -3.52
N GLN A 131 9.10 -22.96 -3.73
CA GLN A 131 10.22 -23.54 -4.50
C GLN A 131 10.25 -23.03 -5.94
N ARG A 132 9.10 -22.92 -6.61
CA ARG A 132 9.01 -22.33 -7.95
C ARG A 132 9.47 -20.87 -7.98
N LEU A 133 9.07 -20.07 -6.99
CA LEU A 133 9.51 -18.68 -6.89
C LEU A 133 11.01 -18.59 -6.62
N LYS A 134 11.53 -19.40 -5.70
CA LYS A 134 12.96 -19.47 -5.36
C LYS A 134 13.80 -19.76 -6.60
N LYS A 135 13.44 -20.80 -7.36
CA LYS A 135 14.15 -21.16 -8.61
C LYS A 135 14.14 -20.02 -9.64
N LYS A 136 13.02 -19.29 -9.78
CA LYS A 136 12.94 -18.15 -10.71
C LYS A 136 13.80 -16.96 -10.26
N TYR A 137 13.91 -16.76 -8.95
CA TYR A 137 14.63 -15.61 -8.37
C TYR A 137 16.12 -15.87 -8.14
N GLU A 138 16.57 -17.12 -8.15
CA GLU A 138 17.95 -17.53 -7.85
C GLU A 138 19.02 -16.74 -8.61
N GLN A 139 18.80 -16.45 -9.90
CA GLN A 139 19.73 -15.66 -10.71
C GLN A 139 19.88 -14.19 -10.29
N TYR A 140 18.94 -13.66 -9.49
CA TYR A 140 18.92 -12.26 -9.02
C TYR A 140 19.20 -12.15 -7.51
N ASP A 141 19.37 -13.28 -6.83
CA ASP A 141 19.58 -13.33 -5.40
C ASP A 141 21.05 -13.04 -5.03
N TRP A 142 21.34 -11.79 -4.71
CA TRP A 142 22.66 -11.36 -4.25
C TRP A 142 22.96 -11.78 -2.79
N THR A 143 21.95 -12.23 -2.04
CA THR A 143 22.12 -12.50 -0.59
C THR A 143 23.01 -13.70 -0.31
N GLY A 144 23.13 -14.65 -1.24
CA GLY A 144 24.09 -15.75 -1.16
C GLY A 144 25.55 -15.32 -1.14
N MET A 145 25.85 -14.09 -1.57
CA MET A 145 27.20 -13.52 -1.55
C MET A 145 27.54 -12.81 -0.22
N ILE A 146 26.55 -12.58 0.64
CA ILE A 146 26.76 -11.89 1.93
C ILE A 146 27.54 -12.83 2.85
N GLY A 147 28.66 -12.35 3.40
CA GLY A 147 29.45 -13.11 4.38
C GLY A 147 30.40 -14.15 3.80
N GLN A 148 30.62 -14.17 2.47
CA GLN A 148 31.68 -14.96 1.82
C GLN A 148 33.03 -14.22 1.72
N SER A 149 33.21 -13.12 2.47
CA SER A 149 34.47 -12.36 2.55
C SER A 149 35.36 -12.84 3.68
#